data_AF-A0A813TS94-F1
#
_entry.id   AF-A0A813TS94-F1
#
_cell.length_a   1.000
_cell.length_b   1.000
_cell.length_c   1.000
_cell.angle_alpha   90.00
_cell.angle_beta   90.00
_cell.angle_gamma   90.00
#
_symmetry.space_group_name_H-M   'P 1'
#
loop_
_entity.id
_entity.type
_entity.pdbx_description
1 polymer ?
#
loop_
_entity_poly.entity_id
_entity_poly.type
_entity_poly.pdbx_seq_one_letter_code
_entity_poly.pdbx_strand_id
1 'polypeptide(L)' 'MSIDGQVAIMGNANMDSLSWFHSQEANTMIDSPMIVKEWMDALYRNQSTNAYGKLDTDGIWRDVYGKLNPKNGK' A
#
# COMPACT_ATOMS: atom_id res chain seq x y z
N MET A 1 -1.00 2.87 7.49
CA MET A 1 -2.39 2.38 7.44
C MET A 1 -3.32 3.57 7.61
N SER A 2 -4.32 3.73 6.73
CA SER A 2 -5.39 4.73 6.90
C SER A 2 -6.69 4.00 7.26
N ILE A 3 -7.45 4.59 8.18
CA ILE A 3 -8.74 4.13 8.68
C ILE A 3 -9.71 5.27 8.38
N ASP A 4 -10.85 4.96 7.77
CA ASP A 4 -12.05 5.81 7.54
C ASP A 4 -11.88 7.26 7.00
N GLY A 5 -10.65 7.71 6.73
CA GLY A 5 -10.34 9.08 6.35
C GLY A 5 -10.01 10.02 7.52
N GLN A 6 -10.17 9.59 8.78
CA GLN A 6 -9.90 10.40 9.97
C GLN A 6 -8.60 9.99 10.68
N VAL A 7 -8.41 8.68 10.87
CA VAL A 7 -7.30 8.13 11.65
C VAL A 7 -6.29 7.43 10.74
N ALA A 8 -5.01 7.58 11.04
CA ALA A 8 -3.96 6.74 10.46
C ALA A 8 -3.08 6.14 11.56
N ILE A 9 -2.55 4.96 11.26
CA ILE A 9 -1.49 4.33 12.03
C ILE A 9 -0.23 4.32 11.16
N MET A 10 0.84 4.94 11.67
CA MET A 10 2.15 5.03 11.00
C MET A 10 3.23 4.50 11.93
N GLY A 11 4.11 3.67 11.39
CA GLY A 11 5.25 3.15 12.13
C GLY A 11 6.10 2.26 11.23
N ASN A 12 6.94 1.46 11.86
CA ASN A 12 7.86 0.57 11.16
C ASN A 12 7.36 -0.88 11.08
N ALA A 13 6.21 -1.19 11.70
CA ALA A 13 5.69 -2.55 11.70
C ALA A 13 5.02 -2.96 10.41
N ASN A 14 5.35 -4.16 9.93
CA ASN A 14 4.71 -4.81 8.80
C ASN A 14 3.67 -5.83 9.29
N MET A 15 2.76 -6.26 8.40
CA MET A 15 1.72 -7.24 8.71
C MET A 15 2.21 -8.69 8.56
N ASP A 16 3.37 -9.01 9.11
CA ASP A 16 3.94 -10.36 9.05
C ASP A 16 4.43 -10.84 10.42
N SER A 17 4.58 -12.15 10.56
CA SER A 17 4.90 -12.80 11.84
C SER A 17 6.20 -12.28 12.47
N LEU A 18 7.16 -11.81 11.67
CA LEU A 18 8.43 -11.30 12.20
C LEU A 18 8.21 -9.98 12.96
N SER A 19 7.44 -9.06 12.37
CA SER A 19 7.04 -7.81 13.01
C SER A 19 6.22 -8.06 14.28
N TRP A 20 5.26 -9.00 14.23
CA TRP A 20 4.36 -9.27 15.36
C TRP A 20 5.01 -9.99 16.55
N PHE A 21 5.86 -10.99 16.31
CA PHE A 21 6.33 -11.91 17.36
C PHE A 21 7.81 -11.81 17.67
N HIS A 22 8.60 -11.17 16.79
CA HIS A 22 10.06 -11.26 16.85
C HIS A 22 10.78 -9.91 16.71
N SER A 23 10.04 -8.80 16.61
CA SER A 23 10.60 -7.46 16.49
C SER A 23 10.09 -6.54 17.59
N GLN A 24 10.88 -5.52 17.92
CA GLN A 24 10.43 -4.39 18.71
C GLN A 24 10.15 -3.23 17.77
N GLU A 25 8.88 -3.01 17.52
CA GLU A 25 8.39 -2.00 16.58
C GLU A 25 7.41 -1.07 17.28
N ALA A 26 7.28 0.13 16.74
CA ALA A 26 6.42 1.16 17.30
C ALA A 26 5.54 1.75 16.20
N ASN A 27 4.26 1.84 16.52
CA ASN A 27 3.26 2.46 15.66
C ASN A 27 2.61 3.62 16.42
N THR A 28 2.50 4.76 15.77
CA THR A 28 1.84 5.95 16.29
C THR A 28 0.50 6.13 15.59
N MET A 29 -0.54 6.32 16.40
CA MET A 29 -1.86 6.71 15.90
C MET A 29 -1.89 8.23 15.72
N ILE A 30 -2.38 8.66 14.56
CA ILE A 30 -2.58 10.06 14.21
C ILE A 30 -4.06 10.23 13.91
N ASP A 31 -4.73 11.07 14.70
CA ASP A 31 -6.14 11.43 14.52
C ASP A 31 -6.20 12.82 13.86
N SER A 32 -6.22 12.84 12.52
CA SER A 32 -6.23 14.08 11.75
C SER A 32 -6.67 13.82 10.30
N PRO A 33 -7.87 14.28 9.89
CA PRO A 33 -8.39 14.04 8.55
C PRO A 33 -7.56 14.74 7.47
N MET A 34 -6.94 15.88 7.83
CA MET A 34 -6.04 16.62 6.94
C MET A 34 -4.80 15.78 6.59
N ILE A 35 -4.12 15.23 7.60
CA ILE A 35 -2.92 14.41 7.39
C ILE A 35 -3.28 13.13 6.61
N VAL A 36 -4.37 12.47 7.00
CA VAL A 36 -4.83 11.25 6.33
C VAL A 36 -5.11 11.52 4.85
N LYS A 37 -5.81 12.62 4.53
CA LYS A 37 -6.08 13.01 3.15
C LYS A 37 -4.80 13.23 2.35
N GLU A 38 -3.86 14.02 2.87
CA GLU A 38 -2.60 14.32 2.17
C GLU A 38 -1.78 13.06 1.89
N TRP A 39 -1.72 12.13 2.85
CA TRP A 39 -1.04 10.86 2.69
C TRP A 39 -1.70 9.96 1.66
N MET A 40 -3.03 9.90 1.64
CA MET A 40 -3.76 9.16 0.60
C MET A 40 -3.53 9.76 -0.78
N ASP A 41 -3.55 11.08 -0.92
CA ASP A 41 -3.22 11.77 -2.18
C ASP A 41 -1.78 11.48 -2.64
N ALA A 42 -0.82 11.35 -1.72
CA ALA A 42 0.54 10.90 -2.03
C ALA A 42 0.59 9.42 -2.43
N LEU A 43 -0.14 8.55 -1.74
CA LEU A 43 -0.22 7.12 -2.07
C LEU A 43 -0.77 6.92 -3.48
N TYR A 44 -1.84 7.62 -3.86
CA TYR A 44 -2.43 7.52 -5.20
C TYR A 44 -1.49 8.02 -6.31
N ARG A 45 -0.58 8.96 -6.01
CA ARG A 45 0.45 9.40 -6.95
C ARG A 45 1.57 8.37 -7.12
N ASN A 46 1.91 7.64 -6.06
CA ASN A 46 3.00 6.65 -6.08
C ASN A 46 2.55 5.24 -6.50
N GLN A 47 1.28 4.91 -6.33
CA GLN A 47 0.71 3.60 -6.67
C GLN A 47 -0.04 3.68 -8.00
N SER A 48 0.41 2.90 -8.98
CA SER A 48 -0.23 2.88 -10.29
C SER A 48 -1.41 1.91 -10.38
N THR A 49 -1.74 1.18 -9.32
CA THR A 49 -2.86 0.22 -9.26
C THR A 49 -4.21 0.86 -9.63
N ASN A 50 -4.41 2.15 -9.32
CA ASN A 50 -5.63 2.87 -9.73
C ASN A 50 -5.69 3.10 -11.25
N ALA A 51 -4.55 3.22 -11.92
CA ALA A 51 -4.47 3.43 -13.36
C ALA A 51 -4.43 2.10 -14.15
N TYR A 52 -3.75 1.09 -13.60
CA TYR A 52 -3.41 -0.15 -14.31
C TYR A 52 -4.10 -1.40 -13.76
N GLY A 53 -4.89 -1.27 -12.69
CA GLY A 53 -5.57 -2.41 -12.07
C GLY A 53 -4.67 -3.26 -11.17
N LYS A 54 -5.28 -4.27 -10.55
CA LYS A 54 -4.63 -5.21 -9.62
C LYS A 54 -3.94 -6.35 -10.38
N LEU A 55 -3.10 -7.10 -9.67
CA LEU A 55 -2.55 -8.37 -10.15
C LEU A 55 -3.69 -9.38 -10.35
N ASP A 56 -3.48 -10.36 -11.23
CA ASP A 56 -4.37 -11.49 -11.41
C ASP A 56 -4.23 -12.50 -10.25
N THR A 57 -5.08 -13.52 -10.22
CA THR A 57 -5.16 -14.53 -9.15
C THR A 57 -3.91 -15.37 -8.98
N ASP A 58 -3.06 -15.46 -10.01
CA ASP A 58 -1.75 -16.10 -9.98
C ASP A 58 -0.62 -15.17 -9.53
N GLY A 59 -0.94 -13.93 -9.15
CA GLY A 59 0.03 -12.93 -8.72
C GLY A 59 0.79 -12.28 -9.88
N ILE A 60 0.38 -12.49 -11.13
CA ILE A 60 0.99 -11.87 -12.31
C ILE A 60 0.13 -10.70 -12.77
N TRP A 61 0.76 -9.54 -13.02
CA TRP A 61 0.05 -8.39 -13.57
C TRP A 61 -0.02 -8.52 -15.10
N ARG A 62 -1.23 -8.35 -15.64
CA ARG A 62 -1.51 -8.35 -17.07
C ARG A 62 -2.34 -7.11 -17.41
N ASP A 63 -2.11 -6.55 -18.58
CA ASP A 63 -2.93 -5.46 -19.08
C ASP A 63 -4.34 -5.94 -19.49
N VAL A 64 -5.18 -5.00 -19.95
CA VAL A 64 -6.56 -5.28 -20.39
C VAL A 64 -6.65 -6.24 -21.58
N TYR A 65 -5.55 -6.51 -22.27
CA TYR A 65 -5.45 -7.45 -23.39
C TYR A 65 -4.77 -8.77 -23.00
N GLY A 66 -4.49 -8.97 -21.70
CA GLY A 66 -3.82 -10.16 -21.17
C GLY A 66 -2.31 -10.18 -21.40
N LYS A 67 -1.70 -9.10 -21.86
CA LYS A 67 -0.25 -9.03 -22.06
C LYS A 67 0.46 -8.74 -20.76
N LEU A 68 1.57 -9.46 -20.54
CA LEU A 68 2.50 -9.15 -19.46
C LEU A 68 3.11 -7.77 -19.69
N ASN A 69 3.38 -7.05 -18.61
CA ASN A 69 4.19 -5.84 -18.70
C ASN A 69 5.58 -6.21 -19.25
N PRO A 70 6.05 -5.59 -20.35
CA PRO A 70 7.37 -5.88 -20.92
C PRO A 70 8.55 -5.56 -19.97
N LYS A 71 8.29 -4.95 -18.81
CA LYS A 71 9.29 -4.69 -17.76
C LYS A 71 9.75 -5.91 -16.95
N ASN A 72 9.38 -7.14 -17.33
CA ASN A 72 10.01 -8.37 -16.82
C ASN A 72 11.46 -8.55 -17.37
N GLY A 73 12.27 -7.48 -17.38
CA GLY A 73 13.62 -7.47 -17.93
C GLY A 73 14.59 -6.46 -17.31
N LYS A 74 14.13 -5.54 -16.43
CA LYS A 74 14.91 -4.66 -15.53
C LYS A 74 14.01 -3.60 -14.90
#